data_AF-A0A925M0B5-F1
#
_entry.id   AF-A0A925M0B5-F1
#
_cell.length_a   1.000
_cell.length_b   1.000
_cell.length_c   1.000
_cell.angle_alpha   90.00
_cell.angle_beta   90.00
_cell.angle_gamma   90.00
#
_symmetry.space_group_name_H-M   'P 1'
#
loop_
_entity.id
_entity.type
_entity.pdbx_description
1 polymer ?
#
loop_
_entity_poly.entity_id
_entity_poly.type
_entity_poly.pdbx_seq_one_letter_code
_entity_poly.pdbx_strand_id
1 'polypeptide(L)'
;MVKHWRVKKMVNWTIQGPIVMRLMLHFLSYNVATVFLLLVVYGVKGSLAAMTDQPVNPAPLTFWQQAAPVVICMLVMMPFMIWDLMKLTNRIAGPLFRFETLLNDFGKTGKLKVAVLRDGDLLTDYQKRFNNFVESLHARYPETQPASSAPAAEPVAATVAFRKSV
;
A
#
# COMPACT_ATOMS: atom_id res chain seq x y z
N MET A 1 35.10 4.83 -2.01
CA MET A 1 33.73 5.01 -2.53
C MET A 1 32.75 4.60 -1.43
N VAL A 2 32.25 5.54 -0.64
CA VAL A 2 31.41 5.24 0.54
C VAL A 2 29.95 5.14 0.09
N LYS A 3 29.40 3.93 0.13
CA LYS A 3 28.01 3.64 -0.29
C LYS A 3 27.06 4.13 0.80
N HIS A 4 26.52 5.33 0.66
CA HIS A 4 25.51 5.86 1.57
C HIS A 4 24.21 5.08 1.40
N TRP A 5 23.92 4.20 2.36
CA TRP A 5 22.64 3.49 2.41
C TRP A 5 21.53 4.51 2.70
N ARG A 6 20.70 4.78 1.69
CA ARG A 6 19.46 5.55 1.87
C ARG A 6 18.51 4.73 2.74
N VAL A 7 18.53 5.00 4.04
CA VAL A 7 17.50 4.50 4.97
C VAL A 7 16.18 5.13 4.54
N LYS A 8 15.27 4.32 3.98
CA LYS A 8 13.91 4.77 3.66
C LYS A 8 13.22 5.07 4.99
N LYS A 9 13.27 6.33 5.42
CA LYS A 9 12.51 6.84 6.56
C LYS A 9 11.04 6.52 6.30
N MET A 10 10.45 5.68 7.14
CA MET A 10 9.06 5.26 7.00
C MET A 10 8.19 6.51 7.10
N VAL A 11 7.49 6.82 6.01
CA VAL A 11 7.11 8.19 5.65
C VAL A 11 6.03 8.79 6.57
N ASN A 12 5.26 8.01 7.33
CA ASN A 12 4.48 8.53 8.47
C ASN A 12 3.86 7.41 9.31
N TRP A 13 4.46 7.09 10.46
CA TRP A 13 3.93 6.09 11.40
C TRP A 13 2.60 6.52 12.03
N THR A 14 2.32 7.82 12.05
CA THR A 14 1.17 8.44 12.71
C THR A 14 -0.18 8.05 12.10
N ILE A 15 -0.23 7.79 10.79
CA ILE A 15 -1.47 7.39 10.08
C ILE A 15 -1.47 5.90 9.73
N GLN A 16 -0.30 5.34 9.41
CA GLN A 16 -0.18 3.93 9.02
C GLN A 16 -0.23 2.98 10.23
N GLY A 17 0.29 3.42 11.38
CA GLY A 17 0.35 2.63 12.62
C GLY A 17 -1.00 2.12 13.11
N PRO A 18 -2.06 2.95 13.17
CA PRO A 18 -3.39 2.50 13.58
C PRO A 18 -4.00 1.43 12.66
N ILE A 19 -3.80 1.54 11.33
CA ILE A 19 -4.31 0.56 10.36
C ILE A 19 -3.55 -0.76 10.50
N VAL A 20 -2.22 -0.69 10.56
CA VAL A 20 -1.36 -1.86 10.79
C VAL A 20 -1.70 -2.52 12.12
N MET A 21 -1.84 -1.75 13.20
CA MET A 21 -2.22 -2.26 14.52
C MET A 21 -3.59 -2.95 14.48
N ARG A 22 -4.61 -2.34 13.84
CA ARG A 22 -5.92 -2.98 13.70
C ARG A 22 -5.84 -4.27 12.91
N LEU A 23 -5.10 -4.31 11.80
CA LEU A 23 -4.95 -5.55 11.04
C LEU A 23 -4.20 -6.62 11.85
N MET A 24 -3.15 -6.22 12.58
CA MET A 24 -2.43 -7.12 13.49
C MET A 24 -3.34 -7.65 14.61
N LEU A 25 -4.22 -6.82 15.17
CA LEU A 25 -5.18 -7.25 16.18
C LEU A 25 -6.20 -8.25 15.61
N HIS A 26 -6.71 -8.02 14.40
CA HIS A 26 -7.62 -8.97 13.74
C HIS A 26 -6.92 -10.29 13.40
N PHE A 27 -5.67 -10.22 12.95
CA PHE A 27 -4.89 -11.42 12.69
C PHE A 27 -4.59 -12.17 13.98
N LEU A 28 -4.17 -11.48 15.04
CA LEU A 28 -3.91 -12.12 16.32
C LEU A 28 -5.20 -12.72 16.93
N SER A 29 -6.32 -12.01 16.86
CA SER A 29 -7.60 -12.53 17.34
C SER A 29 -8.06 -13.76 16.56
N TYR A 30 -7.87 -13.77 15.24
CA TYR A 30 -8.10 -14.95 14.40
C TYR A 30 -7.21 -16.13 14.79
N ASN A 31 -5.92 -15.90 15.03
CA ASN A 31 -4.99 -16.96 15.46
C ASN A 31 -5.36 -17.51 16.84
N VAL A 32 -5.70 -16.64 17.79
CA VAL A 32 -6.18 -17.03 19.14
C VAL A 32 -7.45 -17.86 19.03
N ALA A 33 -8.43 -17.42 18.23
CA ALA A 33 -9.65 -18.18 17.98
C ALA A 33 -9.37 -19.55 17.33
N THR A 34 -8.40 -19.62 16.42
CA THR A 34 -8.00 -20.87 15.77
C THR A 34 -7.33 -21.83 16.76
N VAL A 35 -6.42 -21.35 17.61
CA VAL A 35 -5.81 -22.17 18.67
C VAL A 35 -6.87 -22.65 19.67
N PHE A 36 -7.81 -21.79 20.05
CA PHE A 36 -8.92 -22.17 20.91
C PHE A 36 -9.82 -23.24 20.27
N LEU A 37 -10.15 -23.09 18.99
CA LEU A 37 -10.91 -24.09 18.24
C LEU A 37 -10.17 -25.43 18.18
N LEU A 38 -8.85 -25.42 17.93
CA LEU A 38 -8.03 -26.63 17.97
C LEU A 38 -8.09 -27.28 19.35
N LEU A 39 -7.96 -26.52 20.44
CA LEU A 39 -8.08 -27.05 21.80
C LEU A 39 -9.44 -27.73 22.03
N VAL A 40 -10.55 -27.12 21.60
CA VAL A 40 -11.89 -27.72 21.72
C VAL A 40 -11.99 -29.01 20.91
N VAL A 41 -11.53 -29.01 19.66
CA VAL A 41 -11.57 -30.21 18.79
C VAL A 41 -10.74 -31.36 19.38
N TYR A 42 -9.53 -31.07 19.87
CA TYR A 42 -8.69 -32.08 20.51
C TYR A 42 -9.28 -32.56 21.84
N GLY A 43 -9.88 -31.68 22.62
CA GLY A 43 -10.59 -32.03 23.84
C GLY A 43 -11.76 -32.99 23.57
N VAL A 44 -12.62 -32.67 22.60
CA VAL A 44 -13.76 -33.50 22.19
C VAL A 44 -13.29 -34.86 21.66
N LYS A 45 -12.25 -34.89 20.80
CA LYS A 45 -11.65 -36.15 20.34
C LYS A 45 -11.14 -36.99 21.52
N GLY A 46 -10.51 -36.34 22.49
CA GLY A 46 -10.06 -36.94 23.75
C GLY A 46 -11.21 -37.63 24.50
N SER A 47 -12.29 -36.89 24.73
CA SER A 47 -13.49 -37.39 25.43
C SER A 47 -14.19 -38.53 24.70
N LEU A 48 -14.32 -38.45 23.37
CA LEU A 48 -14.95 -39.50 22.56
C LEU A 48 -14.13 -40.80 22.55
N ALA A 49 -12.81 -40.70 22.48
CA ALA A 49 -11.93 -41.86 22.53
C ALA A 49 -11.98 -42.56 23.90
N ALA A 50 -12.11 -41.79 25.00
CA ALA A 50 -12.31 -42.33 26.34
C ALA A 50 -13.65 -43.09 26.49
N MET A 51 -14.68 -42.72 25.73
CA MET A 51 -15.96 -43.45 25.70
C MET A 51 -15.93 -44.74 24.89
N THR A 52 -14.91 -44.94 24.04
CA THR A 52 -14.80 -46.09 23.12
C THR A 52 -13.66 -47.04 23.48
N ASP A 53 -13.12 -46.93 24.70
CA ASP A 53 -11.98 -47.72 25.21
C ASP A 53 -10.74 -47.69 24.31
N GLN A 54 -10.64 -46.68 23.44
CA GLN A 54 -9.46 -46.48 22.62
C GLN A 54 -8.37 -45.85 23.47
N PRO A 55 -7.10 -46.27 23.31
CA PRO A 55 -5.98 -45.67 24.01
C PRO A 55 -5.79 -44.24 23.51
N VAL A 56 -6.39 -43.28 24.21
CA VAL A 56 -6.10 -41.87 24.05
C VAL A 56 -4.83 -41.58 24.80
N ASN A 57 -3.82 -41.01 24.13
CA ASN A 57 -2.63 -40.52 24.79
C ASN A 57 -2.92 -39.06 25.24
N PRO A 58 -3.26 -38.81 26.51
CA PRO A 58 -3.77 -37.51 26.97
C PRO A 58 -2.66 -36.47 27.16
N ALA A 59 -1.45 -36.75 26.67
CA ALA A 59 -0.31 -35.89 26.90
C ALA A 59 -0.49 -34.55 26.18
N PRO A 60 -0.40 -33.40 26.87
CA PRO A 60 -0.40 -32.08 26.22
C PRO A 60 0.68 -31.94 25.14
N LEU A 61 1.71 -32.79 25.18
CA LEU A 61 2.76 -32.90 24.17
C LEU A 61 2.22 -33.34 22.79
N THR A 62 1.27 -34.27 22.72
CA THR A 62 0.73 -34.77 21.43
C THR A 62 -0.13 -33.71 20.75
N PHE A 63 -0.83 -32.88 21.52
CA PHE A 63 -1.53 -31.69 21.01
C PHE A 63 -0.55 -30.72 20.36
N TRP A 64 0.53 -30.35 21.05
CA TRP A 64 1.53 -29.42 20.52
C TRP A 64 2.22 -29.96 19.28
N GLN A 65 2.52 -31.26 19.21
CA GLN A 65 3.08 -31.88 18.01
C GLN A 65 2.14 -31.79 16.80
N GLN A 66 0.83 -31.97 17.01
CA GLN A 66 -0.15 -31.90 15.93
C GLN A 66 -0.56 -30.47 15.57
N ALA A 67 -0.51 -29.54 16.53
CA ALA A 67 -0.80 -28.12 16.32
C ALA A 67 0.42 -27.35 15.78
N ALA A 68 1.64 -27.86 15.99
CA ALA A 68 2.89 -27.19 15.60
C ALA A 68 2.93 -26.75 14.12
N PRO A 69 2.52 -27.56 13.13
CA PRO A 69 2.53 -27.13 11.73
C PRO A 69 1.65 -25.90 11.50
N VAL A 70 0.47 -25.85 12.14
CA VAL A 70 -0.46 -24.71 12.03
C VAL A 70 0.15 -23.47 12.67
N VAL A 71 0.69 -23.59 13.89
CA VAL A 71 1.32 -22.47 14.61
C VAL A 71 2.54 -21.93 13.85
N ILE A 72 3.37 -22.80 13.27
CA ILE A 72 4.51 -22.39 12.45
C ILE A 72 4.02 -21.61 11.23
N CYS A 73 3.01 -22.11 10.51
CA CYS A 73 2.43 -21.40 9.37
C CYS A 73 1.90 -20.01 9.78
N MET A 74 1.25 -19.89 10.94
CA MET A 74 0.75 -18.62 11.47
C MET A 74 1.88 -17.62 11.74
N LEU A 75 2.95 -18.08 12.42
CA LEU A 75 4.11 -17.25 12.72
C LEU A 75 4.85 -16.80 11.46
N VAL A 76 4.95 -17.67 10.46
CA VAL A 76 5.55 -17.33 9.16
C VAL A 76 4.67 -16.35 8.39
N MET A 77 3.34 -16.47 8.44
CA MET A 77 2.44 -15.55 7.73
C MET A 77 2.47 -14.12 8.29
N MET A 78 2.68 -13.95 9.60
CA MET A 78 2.69 -12.63 10.23
C MET A 78 3.67 -11.63 9.56
N PRO A 79 4.98 -11.91 9.41
CA PRO A 79 5.91 -10.98 8.79
C PRO A 79 5.59 -10.71 7.30
N PHE A 80 5.07 -11.69 6.57
CA PHE A 80 4.61 -11.49 5.19
C PHE A 80 3.44 -10.50 5.14
N MET A 81 2.46 -10.64 6.03
CA MET A 81 1.31 -9.75 6.08
C MET A 81 1.70 -8.32 6.49
N ILE A 82 2.62 -8.18 7.46
CA ILE A 82 3.18 -6.88 7.85
C ILE A 82 3.87 -6.23 6.64
N TRP A 83 4.73 -6.98 5.95
CA TRP A 83 5.48 -6.48 4.81
C TRP A 83 4.56 -6.02 3.69
N ASP A 84 3.56 -6.82 3.34
CA ASP A 84 2.63 -6.51 2.26
C ASP A 84 1.78 -5.28 2.58
N LEU A 85 1.23 -5.20 3.80
CA LEU A 85 0.47 -4.04 4.23
C LEU A 85 1.32 -2.77 4.19
N MET A 86 2.53 -2.82 4.74
CA MET A 86 3.49 -1.70 4.72
C MET A 86 3.79 -1.24 3.29
N LYS A 87 3.97 -2.17 2.36
CA LYS A 87 4.23 -1.86 0.95
C LYS A 87 3.02 -1.19 0.31
N LEU A 88 1.82 -1.71 0.55
CA LEU A 88 0.56 -1.17 0.02
C LEU A 88 0.31 0.24 0.56
N THR A 89 0.45 0.46 1.87
CA THR A 89 0.24 1.78 2.45
C THR A 89 1.25 2.80 1.97
N ASN A 90 2.53 2.43 1.82
CA ASN A 90 3.55 3.32 1.26
C ASN A 90 3.27 3.70 -0.21
N ARG A 91 2.70 2.79 -0.98
CA ARG A 91 2.32 3.03 -2.39
C ARG A 91 1.13 4.00 -2.52
N ILE A 92 0.33 4.16 -1.47
CA ILE A 92 -0.77 5.15 -1.41
C ILE A 92 -0.28 6.48 -0.80
N ALA A 93 0.49 6.42 0.29
CA ALA A 93 0.93 7.60 1.02
C ALA A 93 1.87 8.50 0.20
N GLY A 94 2.73 7.91 -0.65
CA GLY A 94 3.64 8.66 -1.51
C GLY A 94 2.92 9.63 -2.45
N PRO A 95 2.00 9.16 -3.30
CA PRO A 95 1.15 10.01 -4.12
C PRO A 95 0.36 11.05 -3.32
N LEU A 96 -0.22 10.67 -2.18
CA LEU A 96 -1.04 11.58 -1.37
C LEU A 96 -0.22 12.76 -0.83
N PHE A 97 0.98 12.49 -0.33
CA PHE A 97 1.90 13.53 0.14
C PHE A 97 2.33 14.48 -0.99
N ARG A 98 2.45 13.98 -2.23
CA ARG A 98 2.71 14.84 -3.39
C ARG A 98 1.55 15.80 -3.68
N PHE A 99 0.31 15.31 -3.64
CA PHE A 99 -0.86 16.18 -3.82
C PHE A 99 -0.95 17.24 -2.70
N GLU A 100 -0.72 16.85 -1.46
CA GLU A 100 -0.70 17.76 -0.32
C GLU A 100 0.38 18.85 -0.49
N THR A 101 1.58 18.46 -0.93
CA THR A 101 2.67 19.42 -1.19
C THR A 101 2.28 20.42 -2.29
N LEU A 102 1.66 19.95 -3.38
CA LEU A 102 1.20 20.82 -4.47
C LEU A 102 0.13 21.82 -4.02
N LEU A 103 -0.82 21.38 -3.19
CA LEU A 103 -1.87 22.24 -2.64
C LEU A 103 -1.30 23.26 -1.65
N ASN A 104 -0.36 22.84 -0.79
CA ASN A 104 0.33 23.74 0.13
C ASN A 104 1.19 24.78 -0.61
N ASP A 105 1.86 24.38 -1.68
CA ASP A 105 2.63 25.29 -2.55
C ASP A 105 1.71 26.28 -3.27
N PHE A 106 0.54 25.82 -3.73
CA PHE A 106 -0.48 26.70 -4.31
C PHE A 106 -1.00 27.72 -3.30
N GLY A 107 -1.29 27.31 -2.06
CA GLY A 107 -1.72 28.24 -1.01
C GLY A 107 -0.69 29.33 -0.69
N LYS A 108 0.61 29.07 -0.92
CA LYS A 108 1.70 30.03 -0.69
C LYS A 108 1.99 30.90 -1.91
N THR A 109 1.99 30.30 -3.10
CA THR A 109 2.49 30.95 -4.32
C THR A 109 1.36 31.44 -5.22
N GLY A 110 0.13 31.00 -4.98
CA GLY A 110 -1.00 31.16 -5.91
C GLY A 110 -0.82 30.40 -7.22
N LYS A 111 0.24 29.58 -7.37
CA LYS A 111 0.54 28.85 -8.60
C LYS A 111 0.36 27.35 -8.39
N LEU A 112 -0.49 26.71 -9.19
CA LEU A 112 -0.76 25.27 -9.07
C LEU A 112 -0.10 24.52 -10.23
N LYS A 113 0.59 23.42 -9.94
CA LYS A 113 1.20 22.56 -10.97
C LYS A 113 0.36 21.30 -11.15
N VAL A 114 0.38 20.74 -12.36
CA VAL A 114 -0.15 19.39 -12.61
C VAL A 114 0.64 18.36 -11.81
N ALA A 115 -0.06 17.35 -11.31
CA ALA A 115 0.54 16.24 -10.60
C ALA A 115 1.00 15.16 -11.59
N VAL A 116 2.21 14.64 -11.38
CA VAL A 116 2.76 13.49 -12.12
C VAL A 116 3.14 12.41 -11.10
N LEU A 117 2.38 11.31 -11.12
CA LEU A 117 2.70 10.12 -10.34
C LEU A 117 3.66 9.21 -11.13
N ARG A 118 4.28 8.28 -10.42
CA ARG A 118 5.20 7.30 -11.02
C ARG A 118 4.43 6.13 -11.62
N ASP A 119 5.06 5.44 -12.56
CA ASP A 119 4.51 4.20 -13.10
C ASP A 119 4.27 3.19 -12.00
N GLY A 120 3.04 2.67 -11.96
CA GLY A 120 2.60 1.75 -10.93
C GLY A 120 2.19 2.40 -9.62
N ASP A 121 1.97 3.71 -9.50
CA ASP A 121 1.27 4.25 -8.32
C ASP A 121 -0.23 3.86 -8.33
N LEU A 122 -0.86 3.74 -7.15
CA LEU A 122 -2.25 3.29 -7.02
C LEU A 122 -3.29 4.40 -7.29
N LEU A 123 -2.86 5.66 -7.30
CA LEU A 123 -3.74 6.83 -7.35
C LEU A 123 -3.74 7.52 -8.73
N THR A 124 -3.46 6.78 -9.81
CA THR A 124 -3.41 7.31 -11.19
C THR A 124 -4.74 7.93 -11.64
N ASP A 125 -5.87 7.34 -11.26
CA ASP A 125 -7.18 7.91 -11.62
C ASP A 125 -7.49 9.19 -10.81
N TYR A 126 -6.99 9.27 -9.58
CA TYR A 126 -7.05 10.50 -8.80
C TYR A 126 -6.15 11.58 -9.40
N GLN A 127 -4.96 11.24 -9.87
CA GLN A 127 -4.10 12.15 -10.62
C GLN A 127 -4.82 12.72 -11.85
N LYS A 128 -5.50 11.90 -12.65
CA LYS A 128 -6.26 12.38 -13.80
C LYS A 128 -7.31 13.41 -13.38
N ARG A 129 -8.11 13.09 -12.36
CA ARG A 129 -9.13 14.02 -11.83
C ARG A 129 -8.52 15.30 -11.28
N PHE A 130 -7.40 15.21 -10.56
CA PHE A 130 -6.67 16.35 -10.04
C PHE A 130 -6.15 17.23 -11.19
N ASN A 131 -5.56 16.65 -12.22
CA ASN A 131 -5.03 17.38 -13.37
C ASN A 131 -6.15 18.06 -14.18
N ASN A 132 -7.29 17.40 -14.37
CA ASN A 132 -8.46 18.03 -14.99
C ASN A 132 -8.96 19.23 -14.16
N PHE A 133 -8.94 19.12 -12.83
CA PHE A 133 -9.26 20.24 -11.95
C PHE A 133 -8.26 21.38 -12.13
N VAL A 134 -6.95 21.11 -12.12
CA VAL A 134 -5.90 22.13 -12.36
C VAL A 134 -6.09 22.82 -13.70
N GLU A 135 -6.38 22.07 -14.76
CA GLU A 135 -6.64 22.62 -16.11
C GLU A 135 -7.85 23.54 -16.12
N SER A 136 -8.97 23.13 -15.49
CA SER A 136 -10.16 23.98 -15.36
C SER A 136 -9.91 25.25 -14.53
N LEU A 137 -9.07 25.15 -13.51
CA LEU A 137 -8.68 26.28 -12.66
C LEU A 137 -7.84 27.26 -13.47
N HIS A 138 -6.87 26.77 -14.23
CA HIS A 138 -6.01 27.57 -15.10
C HIS A 138 -6.79 28.25 -16.23
N ALA A 139 -7.84 27.62 -16.74
CA ALA A 139 -8.71 28.21 -17.74
C ALA A 139 -9.55 29.38 -17.18
N ARG A 140 -9.96 29.30 -15.91
CA ARG A 140 -10.71 30.37 -15.22
C ARG A 140 -9.81 31.47 -14.64
N TYR A 141 -8.63 31.09 -14.18
CA TYR A 141 -7.69 31.95 -13.45
C TYR A 141 -6.30 31.81 -14.06
N PRO A 142 -6.01 32.46 -15.20
CA PRO A 142 -4.72 32.34 -15.87
C PRO A 142 -3.53 32.73 -14.99
N GLU A 143 -3.74 33.63 -14.02
CA GLU A 143 -2.76 34.03 -13.01
C GLU A 143 -2.36 32.90 -12.06
N THR A 144 -3.09 31.77 -12.03
CA THR A 144 -2.70 30.58 -11.26
C THR A 144 -1.75 29.66 -12.02
N GLN A 145 -1.52 29.91 -13.31
CA GLN A 145 -0.56 29.14 -14.10
C GLN A 145 0.88 29.45 -13.68
N PRO A 146 1.72 28.43 -13.44
CA PRO A 146 3.14 28.64 -13.23
C PRO A 146 3.75 29.33 -14.46
N ALA A 147 4.66 30.29 -14.25
CA ALA A 147 5.27 31.07 -15.33
C ALA A 147 6.05 30.24 -16.38
N SER A 148 6.27 28.95 -16.10
CA SER A 148 6.97 28.00 -16.99
C SER A 148 6.05 27.05 -17.74
N SER A 149 4.73 27.12 -17.57
CA SER A 149 3.76 26.30 -18.33
C SER A 149 3.10 27.09 -19.46
N ALA A 150 3.90 27.84 -20.23
CA ALA A 150 3.49 28.14 -21.59
C ALA A 150 3.38 26.78 -22.31
N PRO A 151 2.27 26.49 -23.01
CA PRO A 151 2.11 25.22 -23.71
C PRO A 151 3.30 25.04 -24.64
N ALA A 152 3.94 23.87 -24.56
CA ALA A 152 4.92 23.47 -25.55
C ALA A 152 4.26 23.62 -26.91
N ALA A 153 4.72 24.63 -27.66
CA ALA A 153 4.28 24.90 -29.01
C ALA A 153 4.28 23.59 -29.79
N GLU A 154 3.15 23.28 -30.40
CA GLU A 154 3.03 22.25 -31.42
C GLU A 154 4.24 22.33 -32.37
N PRO A 155 4.88 21.20 -32.74
CA PRO A 155 5.78 21.24 -33.86
C PRO A 155 4.94 21.48 -35.10
N VAL A 156 4.87 22.74 -35.53
CA VAL A 156 4.40 23.14 -36.85
C VAL A 156 5.20 22.30 -37.85
N ALA A 157 4.54 21.29 -38.41
CA ALA A 157 5.05 20.51 -39.52
C ALA A 157 5.22 21.47 -40.70
N ALA A 158 6.41 22.05 -40.80
CA ALA A 158 6.83 22.86 -41.91
C ALA A 158 6.88 21.98 -43.16
N THR A 159 5.82 22.10 -43.95
CA THR A 159 5.77 21.82 -45.37
C THR A 159 6.99 22.45 -46.05
N VAL A 160 7.96 21.63 -46.44
CA VAL A 160 9.00 22.04 -47.39
C VAL A 160 8.81 21.21 -48.66
N ALA A 161 8.32 21.92 -49.67
CA ALA A 161 8.13 21.45 -51.02
C ALA A 161 9.44 20.86 -51.59
N PHE A 162 9.38 19.61 -52.03
CA PHE A 162 10.43 19.00 -52.83
C PHE A 162 10.26 19.45 -54.29
N ARG A 163 10.97 20.53 -54.66
CA ARG A 163 11.23 20.89 -56.06
C ARG A 163 12.55 20.24 -56.47
N LYS A 164 12.51 19.25 -57.37
CA LYS A 164 13.66 18.93 -58.23
C LYS A 164 13.18 18.76 -59.67
N SER A 165 13.41 19.81 -60.45
CA SER A 165 13.77 19.73 -61.86
C SER A 165 15.27 19.42 -61.97
N VAL A 166 15.63 18.38 -62.72
CA VAL A 166 16.68 18.29 -63.76
C VAL A 166 16.77 16.81 -64.11
#